data_AF-A0A7W1FXS0-F1
#
_entry.id   AF-A0A7W1FXS0-F1
#
_cell.length_a   1.000
_cell.length_b   1.000
_cell.length_c   1.000
_cell.angle_alpha   90.00
_cell.angle_beta   90.00
_cell.angle_gamma   90.00
#
_symmetry.space_group_name_H-M   'P 1'
#
loop_
_entity.id
_entity.type
_entity.pdbx_description
1 polymer ?
#
loop_
_entity_poly.entity_id
_entity_poly.type
_entity_poly.pdbx_seq_one_letter_code
_entity_poly.pdbx_strand_id
1 'polypeptide(L)' 'MAKQNKTRQFEIPKNFIGTFFGALENADLTYELIEISEDDELVIEVEYDSNERDDVMNLIELLDDYYEEVVG' A
#
# COMPACT_ATOMS: atom_id res chain seq x y z
N MET A 1 26.59 2.98 6.32
CA MET A 1 25.31 2.73 7.01
C MET A 1 24.46 1.95 6.03
N ALA A 2 24.06 0.72 6.34
CA ALA A 2 23.09 0.04 5.48
C ALA A 2 21.76 0.80 5.61
N LYS A 3 21.17 1.21 4.49
CA LYS A 3 19.80 1.71 4.43
C LYS A 3 18.94 0.61 5.05
N GLN A 4 18.38 0.83 6.24
CA GLN A 4 17.58 -0.20 6.89
C GLN A 4 16.19 -0.09 6.26
N ASN A 5 16.02 -0.78 5.13
CA ASN A 5 14.75 -0.84 4.44
C ASN A 5 13.76 -1.57 5.33
N LYS A 6 12.57 -1.00 5.45
CA LYS A 6 11.43 -1.56 6.17
C LYS A 6 10.45 -2.07 5.13
N THR A 7 9.67 -3.07 5.51
CA THR A 7 8.57 -3.55 4.69
C THR A 7 7.25 -3.31 5.39
N ARG A 8 6.19 -3.09 4.61
CA ARG A 8 4.81 -3.02 5.11
C ARG A 8 3.88 -3.71 4.12
N GLN A 9 3.01 -4.56 4.65
CA GLN A 9 2.00 -5.23 3.87
C GLN A 9 0.71 -4.41 3.80
N PHE A 10 0.06 -4.47 2.64
CA PHE A 10 -1.22 -3.84 2.37
C PHE A 10 -2.16 -4.89 1.77
N GLU A 11 -3.37 -4.95 2.31
CA GLU A 11 -4.49 -5.71 1.76
C GLU A 11 -5.37 -4.71 0.99
N ILE A 12 -5.43 -4.86 -0.33
CA ILE A 12 -6.02 -3.85 -1.23
C ILE A 12 -7.30 -4.42 -1.85
N PRO A 13 -8.46 -3.81 -1.59
CA PRO A 13 -9.72 -4.22 -2.20
C PRO A 13 -9.70 -4.14 -3.73
N LYS A 14 -10.27 -5.13 -4.43
CA LYS A 14 -10.25 -5.22 -5.91
C LYS A 14 -10.74 -3.96 -6.63
N ASN A 15 -11.78 -3.33 -6.11
CA ASN A 15 -12.35 -2.09 -6.64
C ASN A 15 -11.49 -0.83 -6.34
N PHE A 16 -10.48 -0.97 -5.48
CA PHE A 16 -9.58 0.11 -5.09
C PHE A 16 -8.16 -0.03 -5.67
N ILE A 17 -7.81 -1.20 -6.23
CA ILE A 17 -6.49 -1.49 -6.82
C ILE A 17 -5.99 -0.35 -7.72
N GLY A 18 -6.81 0.13 -8.66
CA GLY A 18 -6.38 1.17 -9.60
C GLY A 18 -5.95 2.47 -8.90
N THR A 19 -6.68 2.89 -7.88
CA THR A 19 -6.35 4.09 -7.10
C THR A 19 -5.10 3.88 -6.26
N PHE A 20 -5.02 2.74 -5.56
CA PHE A 20 -3.89 2.43 -4.69
C PHE A 20 -2.57 2.33 -5.47
N PHE A 21 -2.56 1.60 -6.60
CA PHE A 21 -1.35 1.49 -7.42
C PHE A 21 -0.98 2.80 -8.10
N GLY A 22 -1.96 3.64 -8.45
CA GLY A 22 -1.68 5.00 -8.91
C GLY A 22 -0.95 5.83 -7.86
N ALA A 23 -1.31 5.70 -6.57
CA ALA A 23 -0.61 6.37 -5.49
C ALA A 23 0.80 5.80 -5.27
N LEU A 24 0.97 4.48 -5.32
CA LEU A 24 2.28 3.82 -5.26
C LEU A 24 3.24 4.30 -6.36
N GLU A 25 2.78 4.33 -7.61
CA GLU A 25 3.59 4.77 -8.75
C GLU A 25 3.98 6.25 -8.65
N ASN A 26 3.08 7.10 -8.17
CA ASN A 26 3.38 8.52 -7.95
C ASN A 26 4.41 8.75 -6.83
N ALA A 27 4.45 7.84 -5.85
CA ALA A 27 5.42 7.87 -4.75
C ALA A 27 6.75 7.19 -5.09
N ASP A 28 6.90 6.56 -6.26
CA ASP A 28 8.08 5.80 -6.69
C ASP A 28 8.52 4.72 -5.68
N LEU A 29 7.54 4.11 -5.00
CA LEU A 29 7.77 3.09 -3.97
C LEU A 29 7.99 1.71 -4.60
N THR A 30 8.93 0.96 -4.04
CA THR A 30 9.18 -0.43 -4.44
C THR A 30 8.14 -1.34 -3.79
N TYR A 31 7.52 -2.23 -4.57
CA TYR A 31 6.55 -3.18 -4.07
C TYR A 31 6.67 -4.56 -4.73
N GLU A 32 6.20 -5.58 -4.03
CA GLU A 32 6.09 -6.96 -4.48
C GLU A 32 4.66 -7.48 -4.27
N LEU A 33 4.12 -8.18 -5.27
CA LEU A 33 2.84 -8.89 -5.13
C LEU A 33 3.08 -10.18 -4.33
N ILE A 34 2.41 -10.31 -3.19
CA ILE A 34 2.55 -11.47 -2.30
C ILE A 34 1.45 -12.49 -2.57
N GLU A 35 0.20 -12.05 -2.59
CA GLU A 35 -0.96 -12.94 -2.66
C GLU A 35 -2.17 -12.25 -3.32
N ILE A 36 -3.02 -13.05 -3.96
CA ILE A 36 -4.38 -12.66 -4.32
C ILE A 36 -5.30 -13.44 -3.36
N SER A 37 -5.92 -12.74 -2.42
CA SER A 37 -6.78 -13.32 -1.40
C SER A 37 -8.08 -13.86 -2.00
N GLU A 38 -8.65 -14.87 -1.34
CA GLU A 38 -9.99 -15.40 -1.65
C GLU A 38 -11.11 -14.37 -1.38
N ASP A 39 -10.84 -13.37 -0.54
CA ASP A 39 -11.77 -12.30 -0.17
C ASP A 39 -11.77 -11.13 -1.18
N ASP A 40 -11.37 -11.38 -2.43
CA ASP A 40 -11.30 -10.37 -3.49
C ASP A 40 -10.36 -9.19 -3.16
N GLU A 41 -9.34 -9.43 -2.33
CA GLU A 41 -8.29 -8.48 -1.98
C GLU A 41 -6.94 -8.88 -2.59
N LEU A 42 -6.09 -7.89 -2.85
CA LEU A 42 -4.73 -8.05 -3.33
C LEU A 42 -3.75 -7.74 -2.19
N VAL A 43 -2.91 -8.69 -1.83
CA VAL A 43 -1.89 -8.50 -0.79
C VAL A 43 -0.56 -8.17 -1.42
N ILE A 44 -0.02 -7.01 -1.09
CA ILE A 44 1.31 -6.58 -1.54
C ILE A 44 2.20 -6.28 -0.35
N GLU A 45 3.51 -6.30 -0.58
CA GLU A 45 4.52 -5.80 0.34
C GLU A 45 5.23 -4.60 -0.28
N VAL A 46 5.26 -3.48 0.45
CA VAL A 46 5.94 -2.25 0.06
C VAL A 46 7.23 -2.13 0.86
N GLU A 47 8.35 -2.01 0.15
CA GLU A 47 9.66 -1.74 0.73
C GLU A 47 9.93 -0.23 0.73
N TYR A 48 10.32 0.31 1.89
CA TYR A 48 10.54 1.74 2.06
C TYR A 48 11.64 2.05 3.07
N ASP A 49 12.29 3.19 2.92
CA ASP A 49 13.27 3.73 3.85
C ASP A 49 12.70 4.87 4.72
N SER A 50 13.56 5.49 5.53
CA SER A 50 13.16 6.58 6.44
C SER A 50 12.62 7.83 5.76
N ASN A 51 13.05 8.12 4.53
CA ASN A 51 12.62 9.27 3.73
C ASN A 51 11.27 9.02 3.04
N GLU A 52 10.99 7.76 2.72
CA GLU A 52 9.75 7.28 2.08
C GLU A 52 8.64 6.98 3.10
N ARG A 53 8.91 7.23 4.39
CA ARG A 53 7.96 6.95 5.47
C ARG A 53 6.66 7.74 5.30
N ASP A 54 6.76 9.01 4.92
CA ASP A 54 5.57 9.86 4.77
C ASP A 54 4.71 9.37 3.61
N ASP A 55 5.32 8.87 2.52
CA ASP A 55 4.61 8.28 1.39
C ASP A 55 3.86 7.01 1.79
N VAL A 56 4.50 6.13 2.58
CA VAL A 56 3.84 4.95 3.14
C VAL A 56 2.72 5.33 4.10
N MET A 57 2.85 6.43 4.86
CA MET A 57 1.77 6.92 5.72
C MET A 57 0.57 7.40 4.89
N ASN A 58 0.82 8.11 3.80
CA ASN A 58 -0.24 8.53 2.88
C ASN A 58 -0.99 7.33 2.26
N LEU A 59 -0.30 6.23 1.95
CA LEU A 59 -0.94 5.01 1.46
C LEU A 59 -1.86 4.34 2.50
N ILE A 60 -1.50 4.42 3.79
CA ILE A 60 -2.34 3.90 4.87
C ILE A 60 -3.57 4.75 5.02
N GLU A 61 -3.40 6.07 5.09
CA GLU A 61 -4.51 7.02 5.20
C GLU A 61 -5.47 6.86 4.00
N LEU A 62 -4.93 6.72 2.79
CA LEU A 62 -5.71 6.49 1.59
C LEU A 62 -6.55 5.19 1.65
N LEU A 63 -6.01 4.13 2.25
CA LEU A 63 -6.72 2.86 2.40
C LEU A 63 -7.75 2.92 3.53
N ASP A 64 -7.41 3.57 4.64
CA ASP A 64 -8.32 3.80 5.77
C ASP A 64 -9.53 4.65 5.34
N ASP A 65 -9.31 5.73 4.58
CA ASP A 65 -10.36 6.59 4.00
C ASP A 65 -11.32 5.76 3.13
N TYR A 66 -10.79 4.88 2.28
CA TYR A 66 -11.60 3.99 1.46
C TYR A 66 -12.47 3.06 2.31
N TYR A 67 -11.90 2.46 3.37
CA TYR A 67 -12.68 1.58 4.25
C TYR A 67 -13.73 2.35 5.06
N GLU A 68 -13.46 3.58 5.49
CA GLU A 68 -14.43 4.45 6.14
C GLU A 68 -15.60 4.80 5.21
N GLU A 69 -15.35 5.09 3.93
CA GLU A 69 -16.41 5.39 2.96
C GLU A 69 -17.29 4.19 2.61
N VAL A 70 -16.73 2.98 2.60
CA VAL A 70 -17.43 1.76 2.16
C VAL A 70 -18.14 1.04 3.32
N VAL A 71 -17.60 1.12 4.53
CA VAL A 71 -18.11 0.43 5.73
C VAL A 71 -18.85 1.38 6.68
N GLY A 72 -18.65 2.70 6.53
CA GLY A 72 -19.29 3.76 7.34
C GLY A 72 -20.75 4.04 7.05
#